data_AF-A0A419GE68-F1
#
_entry.id   AF-A0A419GE68-F1
#
_cell.length_a   1.000
_cell.length_b   1.000
_cell.length_c   1.000
_cell.angle_alpha   90.00
_cell.angle_beta   90.00
_cell.angle_gamma   90.00
#
_symmetry.space_group_name_H-M   'P 1'
#
loop_
_entity.id
_entity.type
_entity.pdbx_description
1 polymer ?
#
loop_
_entity_poly.entity_id
_entity_poly.type
_entity_poly.pdbx_seq_one_letter_code
_entity_poly.pdbx_strand_id
1 'polypeptide(L)' 'MDWETIRSLQKVALGKEHPDLLIRGASAVNVYTGEIIPDCRVSVKDRYIAYAGAEKVETGPRTEVIDAAGKFLYG' A
#
# COMPACT_ATOMS: atom_id res chain seq x y z
N MET A 1 -10.04 -0.74 16.57
CA MET A 1 -8.69 -0.26 16.23
C MET A 1 -8.24 0.62 17.38
N ASP A 2 -7.20 0.19 18.07
CA ASP A 2 -6.57 0.94 19.15
C ASP A 2 -5.66 2.06 18.60
N TRP A 3 -5.25 2.95 19.49
CA TRP A 3 -4.39 4.08 19.17
C TRP A 3 -3.01 3.68 18.65
N GLU A 4 -2.48 2.54 19.11
CA GLU A 4 -1.19 2.04 18.67
C GLU A 4 -1.23 1.63 17.19
N THR A 5 -2.31 0.96 16.77
CA THR A 5 -2.52 0.60 15.37
C THR A 5 -2.59 1.84 14.47
N ILE A 6 -3.37 2.86 14.86
CA ILE A 6 -3.48 4.12 14.10
C ILE A 6 -2.10 4.77 13.92
N ARG A 7 -1.32 4.81 15.01
CA ARG A 7 0.03 5.38 14.99
C ARG A 7 0.98 4.59 14.09
N SER A 8 0.88 3.26 14.05
CA SER A 8 1.70 2.44 13.15
C SER A 8 1.34 2.70 11.68
N LEU A 9 0.05 2.77 11.33
CA LEU A 9 -0.37 3.13 9.97
C LEU A 9 0.16 4.49 9.52
N GLN A 10 0.07 5.50 10.39
CA GLN A 10 0.61 6.83 10.08
C GLN A 10 2.11 6.80 9.86
N LYS A 11 2.87 6.03 10.65
CA LYS A 11 4.32 5.89 10.44
C LYS A 11 4.63 5.23 9.10
N VAL A 12 3.91 4.19 8.71
CA VAL A 12 4.09 3.52 7.42
C VAL A 12 3.75 4.46 6.26
N ALA A 13 2.61 5.16 6.36
CA ALA A 13 2.21 6.15 5.34
C ALA A 13 3.23 7.28 5.17
N LEU A 14 3.90 7.68 6.26
CA LEU A 14 4.96 8.69 6.26
C LEU A 14 6.36 8.13 5.93
N GLY A 15 6.49 6.83 5.62
CA GLY A 15 7.78 6.18 5.35
C GLY A 15 8.70 6.06 6.58
N LYS A 16 8.19 6.26 7.79
CA LYS A 16 8.95 6.14 9.06
C LYS A 16 9.02 4.71 9.58
N GLU A 17 8.20 3.82 9.03
CA GLU A 17 8.14 2.40 9.38
C GLU A 17 7.86 1.59 8.11
N HIS A 18 8.36 0.35 8.07
CA HIS A 18 8.15 -0.54 6.93
C HIS A 18 6.79 -1.24 7.02
N PRO A 19 6.09 -1.43 5.89
CA PRO A 19 4.87 -2.22 5.84
C PRO A 19 5.19 -3.70 6.06
N ASP A 20 4.18 -4.46 6.49
CA ASP A 20 4.30 -5.92 6.58
C ASP A 20 4.12 -6.55 5.19
N LEU A 21 3.29 -5.91 4.35
CA LEU A 21 3.09 -6.29 2.95
C LEU A 21 3.09 -5.06 2.04
N LEU A 22 3.81 -5.14 0.93
CA LEU A 22 3.81 -4.15 -0.14
C LEU A 22 3.35 -4.81 -1.44
N ILE A 23 2.22 -4.35 -1.98
CA ILE A 23 1.80 -4.64 -3.35
C ILE A 23 2.35 -3.53 -4.24
N ARG A 24 3.07 -3.86 -5.32
CA ARG A 24 3.66 -2.86 -6.22
C ARG A 24 3.35 -3.14 -7.69
N GLY A 25 3.37 -2.10 -8.51
CA GLY A 25 3.20 -2.21 -9.97
C GLY A 25 1.77 -2.49 -10.43
N ALA A 26 0.79 -2.41 -9.51
CA ALA A 26 -0.61 -2.63 -9.86
C ALA A 26 -1.19 -1.40 -10.57
N SER A 27 -2.17 -1.62 -11.45
CA SER A 27 -3.03 -0.56 -11.95
C SER A 27 -4.24 -0.42 -11.02
N ALA A 28 -4.29 0.63 -10.21
CA ALA A 28 -5.41 0.90 -9.33
C ALA A 28 -6.61 1.41 -10.15
N VAL A 29 -7.77 0.78 -9.96
CA VAL A 29 -9.01 1.20 -10.60
C VAL A 29 -9.80 2.03 -9.61
N ASN A 30 -9.98 3.31 -9.93
CA ASN A 30 -10.92 4.15 -9.21
C ASN A 30 -12.33 3.77 -9.66
N VAL A 31 -13.01 2.94 -8.88
CA VAL A 31 -14.37 2.46 -9.20
C VAL A 31 -15.42 3.58 -9.18
N TYR A 32 -15.11 4.73 -8.57
CA TYR A 32 -15.99 5.89 -8.53
C TYR A 32 -15.94 6.73 -9.82
N THR A 33 -14.75 6.87 -10.43
CA THR A 33 -14.54 7.67 -11.66
C THR A 33 -14.37 6.81 -12.92
N GLY A 34 -14.08 5.51 -12.76
CA GLY A 34 -13.69 4.61 -13.84
C GLY A 34 -12.24 4.78 -14.31
N GLU A 35 -11.45 5.63 -13.65
CA GLU A 35 -10.07 5.90 -14.04
C GLU A 35 -9.13 4.77 -13.62
N ILE A 36 -8.12 4.51 -14.45
CA ILE A 36 -7.04 3.56 -14.17
C ILE A 36 -5.78 4.36 -13.85
N ILE A 37 -5.27 4.20 -12.63
CA ILE A 37 -4.03 4.81 -12.17
C ILE A 37 -2.92 3.75 -12.23
N PRO A 38 -1.96 3.86 -13.15
CA PRO A 38 -0.88 2.88 -13.29
C PRO A 38 0.19 3.02 -12.21
N ASP A 39 1.01 1.98 -12.04
CA ASP A 39 2.14 1.89 -11.08
C ASP A 39 1.78 2.27 -9.64
N CYS A 40 0.57 1.92 -9.23
CA CYS A 40 0.14 2.06 -7.85
C CYS A 40 0.80 1.02 -6.96
N ARG A 41 1.03 1.46 -5.73
CA ARG A 41 1.56 0.68 -4.63
C ARG A 41 0.60 0.73 -3.46
N VAL A 42 0.44 -0.39 -2.78
CA VAL A 42 -0.41 -0.51 -1.60
C VAL A 42 0.42 -1.08 -0.47
N SER A 43 0.57 -0.29 0.58
CA SER A 43 1.26 -0.66 1.81
C SER A 43 0.23 -1.15 2.82
N VAL A 44 0.44 -2.36 3.33
CA VAL A 44 -0.40 -2.99 4.35
C VAL A 44 0.41 -3.16 5.62
N LYS A 45 -0.22 -2.84 6.75
CA LYS A 45 0.33 -3.05 8.09
C LYS A 45 -0.73 -3.75 8.94
N ASP A 46 -0.33 -4.83 9.59
CA ASP A 46 -1.22 -5.78 10.25
C ASP A 46 -2.34 -6.27 9.31
N ARG A 47 -3.54 -5.68 9.44
CA ARG A 47 -4.74 -6.03 8.65
C ARG A 47 -5.32 -4.83 7.90
N TYR A 48 -4.61 -3.71 7.86
CA TYR A 48 -5.11 -2.44 7.34
C TYR A 48 -4.22 -1.89 6.24
N ILE A 49 -4.85 -1.22 5.27
CA ILE A 49 -4.13 -0.44 4.26
C ILE A 49 -3.60 0.83 4.93
N ALA A 50 -2.29 0.96 5.01
CA ALA A 50 -1.62 2.14 5.52
C ALA A 50 -1.48 3.23 4.45
N TYR A 51 -1.27 2.83 3.18
CA TYR A 51 -1.06 3.74 2.06
C TYR A 51 -1.47 3.09 0.75
N ALA A 52 -2.04 3.88 -0.17
CA ALA A 52 -2.30 3.49 -1.56
C ALA A 52 -1.98 4.68 -2.48
N GLY A 53 -1.03 4.52 -3.39
CA GLY A 53 -0.60 5.60 -4.28
C GLY A 53 0.66 5.26 -5.07
N ALA A 54 1.15 6.21 -5.86
CA ALA A 54 2.30 6.00 -6.75
C ALA A 54 3.67 6.27 -6.08
N GLU A 55 3.69 6.77 -4.84
CA GLU A 55 4.95 7.10 -4.18
C GLU A 55 5.80 5.86 -3.85
N LYS A 56 7.11 6.09 -3.79
CA LYS A 56 8.06 5.03 -3.46
C LYS A 56 7.94 4.65 -1.98
N VAL A 57 7.55 3.41 -1.73
CA VAL A 57 7.53 2.80 -0.39
C VAL A 57 8.82 2.03 -0.17
N GLU A 58 9.48 2.27 0.98
CA GLU A 58 10.65 1.50 1.39
C GLU A 58 10.26 0.21 2.11
N THR A 59 10.86 -0.90 1.68
CA THR A 59 10.63 -2.24 2.25
C THR A 59 11.66 -2.56 3.33
N GLY A 60 11.21 -3.20 4.40
CA GLY A 60 12.08 -3.76 5.43
C GLY A 60 12.37 -5.25 5.21
N PRO A 61 13.25 -5.86 6.02
CA PRO A 61 13.62 -7.28 5.89
C PRO A 61 12.46 -8.27 6.06
N ARG A 62 11.38 -7.84 6.73
CA ARG A 62 10.16 -8.63 6.97
C ARG A 62 9.00 -8.24 6.06
N THR A 63 9.19 -7.24 5.19
CA THR A 63 8.14 -6.81 4.28
C THR A 63 7.99 -7.87 3.19
N GLU A 64 6.83 -8.49 3.14
CA GLU A 64 6.44 -9.30 2.00
C GLU A 64 6.17 -8.38 0.81
N VAL A 65 6.65 -8.75 -0.38
CA VAL A 65 6.45 -7.95 -1.59
C VAL A 65 5.70 -8.78 -2.61
N ILE A 66 4.52 -8.29 -3.01
CA ILE A 66 3.75 -8.85 -4.12
C ILE A 66 3.96 -7.96 -5.33
N ASP A 67 4.51 -8.55 -6.40
CA ASP A 67 4.61 -7.90 -7.69
C ASP A 67 3.31 -8.10 -8.48
N ALA A 68 2.57 -7.02 -8.64
CA ALA A 68 1.27 -6.99 -9.31
C ALA A 68 1.36 -6.27 -10.67
N ALA A 69 2.55 -6.22 -11.28
CA ALA A 69 2.75 -5.68 -12.62
C ALA A 69 1.74 -6.28 -13.63
N GLY A 70 1.04 -5.39 -14.35
CA GLY A 70 0.02 -5.79 -15.34
C GLY A 70 -1.27 -6.37 -14.74
N LYS A 71 -1.47 -6.27 -13.42
CA LYS A 71 -2.72 -6.63 -12.74
C LYS A 71 -3.49 -5.37 -12.35
N PHE A 72 -4.80 -5.54 -12.16
CA PHE A 72 -5.67 -4.49 -11.66
C PHE A 72 -5.92 -4.68 -10.17
N LEU A 73 -5.92 -3.58 -9.43
CA LEU A 73 -6.27 -3.53 -8.01
C LEU A 73 -7.50 -2.65 -7.85
N TYR A 74 -8.54 -3.18 -7.22
CA TYR A 74 -9.80 -2.48 -6.96
C TYR A 74 -10.27 -2.83 -5.54
N GLY A 75 -11.06 -1.94 -4.96
CA GLY A 75 -11.64 -2.08 -3.61
C GLY A 75 -13.16 -2.09 -3.64
#